data_AF-A0A259JFM6-F1
#
_entry.id   AF-A0A259JFM6-F1
#
_cell.length_a   1.000
_cell.length_b   1.000
_cell.length_c   1.000
_cell.angle_alpha   90.00
_cell.angle_beta   90.00
_cell.angle_gamma   90.00
#
_symmetry.space_group_name_H-M   'P 1'
#
loop_
_entity.id
_entity.type
_entity.pdbx_description
1 polymer ?
#
loop_
_entity_poly.entity_id
_entity_poly.type
_entity_poly.pdbx_seq_one_letter_code
_entity_poly.pdbx_strand_id
1 'polypeptide(L)'
;MMGVGFDRNTMGTTAVDPALGEALVPQLVNAPATPASLNPFLNLVEMQAGTMRAGYIVTPYGVSLGLTAANTAPVAGNAFAYGQLLPLSPAQPNNWQAQPMVLTVTNGQGVTSGPQSGNILMDTGVQDGFLVLPAVSSAPFVTAGGQLADGVTVTVNLLGAQGLVGYTFTVGTANPQVPNGVNWVNPAGSPDFFNSSLHTYTAFNVLYDAEGGFVGIQLNGYGAGTDAYVAPVLVANGLLAPASALDVDMPVILASAATVSTVNGNVAFQGDMTGPGSLTVTGPGTVTLSAAGSYSGGTFVQQGTFALTGTLTGSVSVASGAAFTSQGGYVVAAGETFTNAGSFTTLTSGVPLYNLGTLSNTGILTSAVGNARVKNNCPFAVTAWSVGSDISDPHTLSTGKSYGEPFSRDPKTGGRAIKVTIDPDGLWTGKPQTIYAYNLDGNTVWYDLSDVFGDAFKGHKLKVASADPACPSIVWEDGVPPAGSQVKNCGSGADVTLTLCA
;
A
#
# COMPACT_ATOMS: atom_id res chain seq x y z
N MET A 1 38.03 -1.55 -18.99
CA MET A 1 36.58 -1.25 -18.95
C MET A 1 36.28 -0.46 -17.68
N MET A 2 35.45 0.58 -17.74
CA MET A 2 35.05 1.34 -16.55
C MET A 2 33.83 0.66 -15.94
N GLY A 3 34.01 -0.10 -14.86
CA GLY A 3 32.90 -0.76 -14.18
C GLY A 3 32.10 0.25 -13.34
N VAL A 4 30.81 0.41 -13.65
CA VAL A 4 29.93 1.37 -12.97
C VAL A 4 28.70 0.72 -12.33
N GLY A 5 28.55 -0.61 -12.42
CA GLY A 5 27.45 -1.33 -11.78
C GLY A 5 27.56 -1.43 -10.24
N PHE A 6 26.50 -1.95 -9.64
CA PHE A 6 26.43 -2.41 -8.24
C PHE A 6 26.53 -3.94 -8.17
N ASP A 7 26.57 -4.51 -6.97
CA ASP A 7 26.81 -5.94 -6.73
C ASP A 7 28.03 -6.53 -7.47
N ARG A 8 29.11 -5.76 -7.55
CA ARG A 8 30.36 -6.17 -8.20
C ARG A 8 31.28 -6.83 -7.19
N ASN A 9 32.09 -7.78 -7.61
CA ASN A 9 33.16 -8.40 -6.79
C ASN A 9 34.55 -8.37 -7.48
N THR A 10 34.67 -7.63 -8.58
CA THR A 10 35.82 -7.68 -9.50
C THR A 10 36.87 -6.58 -9.32
N MET A 11 36.59 -5.52 -8.53
CA MET A 11 37.57 -4.45 -8.25
C MET A 11 37.87 -4.29 -6.75
N GLY A 12 37.77 -5.37 -5.98
CA GLY A 12 38.18 -5.38 -4.57
C GLY A 12 39.70 -5.23 -4.37
N THR A 13 40.15 -5.20 -3.12
CA THR A 13 41.59 -5.10 -2.77
C THR A 13 42.37 -6.39 -2.95
N THR A 14 41.71 -7.49 -3.32
CA THR A 14 42.32 -8.81 -3.44
C THR A 14 42.90 -8.99 -4.84
N ALA A 15 44.18 -9.35 -4.94
CA ALA A 15 44.78 -9.73 -6.20
C ALA A 15 44.16 -11.04 -6.70
N VAL A 16 43.64 -11.03 -7.93
CA VAL A 16 43.05 -12.18 -8.60
C VAL A 16 44.04 -12.65 -9.67
N ASP A 17 44.37 -13.95 -9.73
CA ASP A 17 45.31 -14.50 -10.73
C ASP A 17 44.57 -14.86 -12.03
N PRO A 18 44.74 -14.07 -13.11
CA PRO A 18 44.05 -14.33 -14.37
C PRO A 18 44.54 -15.61 -15.07
N ALA A 19 45.68 -16.19 -14.68
CA ALA A 19 46.19 -17.43 -15.26
C ALA A 19 45.35 -18.67 -14.90
N LEU A 20 44.44 -18.55 -13.93
CA LEU A 20 43.61 -19.66 -13.44
C LEU A 20 42.47 -20.06 -14.40
N GLY A 21 42.15 -19.26 -15.43
CA GLY A 21 41.09 -19.59 -16.39
C GLY A 21 39.76 -19.89 -15.69
N GLU A 22 39.12 -21.03 -15.98
CA GLU A 22 37.85 -21.42 -15.35
C GLU A 22 37.96 -21.65 -13.83
N ALA A 23 39.14 -22.01 -13.31
CA ALA A 23 39.36 -22.15 -11.87
C ALA A 23 39.30 -20.80 -11.13
N LEU A 24 39.20 -19.68 -11.87
CA LEU A 24 38.97 -18.35 -11.34
C LEU A 24 37.53 -18.12 -10.90
N VAL A 25 36.55 -18.83 -11.49
CA VAL A 25 35.12 -18.60 -11.23
C VAL A 25 34.78 -18.75 -9.75
N PRO A 26 35.18 -19.83 -9.04
CA PRO A 26 34.94 -19.93 -7.60
C PRO A 26 35.65 -18.85 -6.79
N GLN A 27 36.81 -18.34 -7.22
CA GLN A 27 37.50 -17.26 -6.51
C GLN A 27 36.77 -15.93 -6.64
N LEU A 28 36.26 -15.61 -7.84
CA LEU A 28 35.47 -14.42 -8.09
C LEU A 28 34.14 -14.48 -7.34
N VAL A 29 33.43 -15.61 -7.37
CA VAL A 29 32.17 -15.81 -6.62
C VAL A 29 32.35 -15.54 -5.12
N ASN A 30 33.51 -15.89 -4.55
CA ASN A 30 33.82 -15.67 -3.14
C ASN A 30 34.59 -14.36 -2.87
N ALA A 31 34.86 -13.55 -3.90
CA ALA A 31 35.58 -12.30 -3.72
C ALA A 31 34.69 -11.27 -2.99
N PRO A 32 35.29 -10.40 -2.15
CA PRO A 32 34.53 -9.38 -1.45
C PRO A 32 33.88 -8.41 -2.43
N ALA A 33 32.71 -7.89 -2.05
CA ALA A 33 32.04 -6.87 -2.83
C ALA A 33 32.92 -5.64 -3.04
N THR A 34 32.93 -5.14 -4.28
CA THR A 34 33.59 -3.92 -4.70
C THR A 34 32.92 -2.74 -4.00
N PRO A 35 33.66 -1.91 -3.26
CA PRO A 35 33.12 -0.73 -2.61
C PRO A 35 32.46 0.24 -3.61
N ALA A 36 31.34 0.85 -3.24
CA ALA A 36 30.72 1.92 -4.02
C ALA A 36 31.68 3.11 -4.28
N SER A 37 32.69 3.31 -3.42
CA SER A 37 33.74 4.32 -3.61
C SER A 37 34.63 4.09 -4.84
N LEU A 38 34.64 2.86 -5.38
CA LEU A 38 35.33 2.51 -6.62
C LEU A 38 34.42 2.59 -7.86
N ASN A 39 33.21 3.11 -7.70
CA ASN A 39 32.33 3.45 -8.82
C ASN A 39 32.59 4.92 -9.22
N PRO A 40 33.23 5.18 -10.38
CA PRO A 40 33.56 6.55 -10.77
C PRO A 40 32.31 7.42 -11.01
N PHE A 41 31.13 6.84 -11.20
CA PHE A 41 29.87 7.59 -11.36
C PHE A 41 29.23 8.01 -10.03
N LEU A 42 29.70 7.50 -8.88
CA LEU A 42 29.13 7.78 -7.56
C LEU A 42 30.05 8.64 -6.67
N ASN A 43 31.18 9.08 -7.21
CA ASN A 43 32.24 9.76 -6.44
C ASN A 43 32.64 11.10 -7.07
N LEU A 44 31.70 11.78 -7.74
CA LEU A 44 31.90 13.16 -8.19
C LEU A 44 32.06 14.09 -6.99
N VAL A 45 32.79 15.19 -7.17
CA VAL A 45 33.06 16.18 -6.10
C VAL A 45 31.76 16.69 -5.49
N GLU A 46 30.75 16.95 -6.32
CA GLU A 46 29.43 17.42 -5.91
C GLU A 46 28.64 16.36 -5.13
N MET A 47 28.81 15.07 -5.47
CA MET A 47 28.19 13.97 -4.71
C MET A 47 28.85 13.81 -3.35
N GLN A 48 30.18 13.91 -3.29
CA GLN A 48 30.93 13.90 -2.03
C GLN A 48 30.60 15.11 -1.15
N ALA A 49 30.31 16.26 -1.76
CA ALA A 49 29.87 17.47 -1.07
C ALA A 49 28.37 17.44 -0.68
N GLY A 50 27.60 16.44 -1.13
CA GLY A 50 26.16 16.34 -0.87
C GLY A 50 25.30 17.34 -1.67
N THR A 51 25.86 18.01 -2.67
CA THR A 51 25.13 18.95 -3.55
C THR A 51 24.52 18.27 -4.78
N MET A 52 24.81 16.98 -4.97
CA MET A 52 24.27 16.14 -6.04
C MET A 52 23.93 14.76 -5.47
N ARG A 53 22.72 14.27 -5.73
CA ARG A 53 22.30 12.93 -5.30
C ARG A 53 23.10 11.87 -6.05
N ALA A 54 23.79 10.99 -5.34
CA ALA A 54 24.59 9.93 -5.94
C ALA A 54 23.71 8.88 -6.63
N GLY A 55 23.87 8.79 -7.95
CA GLY A 55 23.08 7.94 -8.84
C GLY A 55 23.23 8.40 -10.28
N TYR A 56 22.69 7.61 -11.21
CA TYR A 56 22.81 7.92 -12.63
C TYR A 56 21.68 7.27 -13.45
N ILE A 57 21.49 7.75 -14.67
CA ILE A 57 20.58 7.17 -15.67
C ILE A 57 21.38 6.81 -16.91
N VAL A 58 21.34 5.55 -17.32
CA VAL A 58 21.92 5.06 -18.57
C VAL A 58 20.84 4.99 -19.63
N THR A 59 21.14 5.54 -20.80
CA THR A 59 20.26 5.59 -21.97
C THR A 59 21.06 5.17 -23.21
N PRO A 60 20.39 4.85 -24.34
CA PRO A 60 21.06 4.64 -25.63
C PRO A 60 21.90 5.83 -26.11
N TYR A 61 21.59 7.04 -25.65
CA TYR A 61 22.25 8.27 -26.09
C TYR A 61 23.41 8.68 -25.19
N GLY A 62 23.52 8.12 -24.00
CA GLY A 62 24.54 8.48 -23.02
C GLY A 62 24.09 8.29 -21.57
N VAL A 63 24.84 8.91 -20.65
CA VAL A 63 24.64 8.79 -19.21
C VAL A 63 24.37 10.15 -18.58
N SER A 64 23.35 10.23 -17.72
CA SER A 64 23.14 11.36 -16.81
C SER A 64 23.71 11.01 -15.44
N LEU A 65 24.63 11.82 -14.93
CA LEU A 65 25.19 11.68 -13.58
C LEU A 65 24.46 12.63 -12.63
N GLY A 66 24.02 12.11 -11.48
CA GLY A 66 23.21 12.85 -10.51
C GLY A 66 21.71 12.68 -10.76
N LEU A 67 20.97 12.31 -9.72
CA LEU A 67 19.51 12.22 -9.77
C LEU A 67 18.89 13.56 -9.34
N THR A 68 17.87 14.00 -10.07
CA THR A 68 17.16 15.26 -9.85
C THR A 68 15.68 15.05 -10.06
N ALA A 69 14.85 15.92 -9.47
CA ALA A 69 13.41 15.88 -9.74
C ALA A 69 13.09 16.01 -11.25
N ALA A 70 13.92 16.70 -12.03
CA ALA A 70 13.69 16.90 -13.47
C ALA A 70 13.95 15.64 -14.30
N ASN A 71 15.02 14.89 -14.02
CA ASN A 71 15.37 13.69 -14.79
C ASN A 71 14.69 12.41 -14.29
N THR A 72 14.00 12.47 -13.14
CA THR A 72 13.15 11.38 -12.62
C THR A 72 11.66 11.71 -12.67
N ALA A 73 11.28 12.88 -13.21
CA ALA A 73 9.90 13.30 -13.31
C ALA A 73 9.06 12.29 -14.11
N PRO A 74 7.83 11.98 -13.67
CA PRO A 74 6.93 11.15 -14.46
C PRO A 74 6.56 11.88 -15.75
N VAL A 75 6.71 11.21 -16.88
CA VAL A 75 6.15 11.64 -18.17
C VAL A 75 4.81 10.93 -18.34
N ALA A 76 3.78 11.66 -18.76
CA ALA A 76 2.45 11.08 -18.97
C ALA A 76 2.52 9.88 -19.94
N GLY A 77 2.09 8.71 -19.46
CA GLY A 77 2.16 7.46 -20.22
C GLY A 77 3.55 6.81 -20.31
N ASN A 78 4.57 7.37 -19.65
CA ASN A 78 5.94 6.84 -19.65
C ASN A 78 6.70 7.22 -18.37
N ALA A 79 6.22 6.79 -17.21
CA ALA A 79 6.90 6.96 -15.93
C ALA A 79 7.90 5.83 -15.67
N PHE A 80 8.87 6.08 -14.78
CA PHE A 80 9.72 5.01 -14.24
C PHE A 80 8.89 4.06 -13.37
N ALA A 81 9.12 2.76 -13.53
CA ALA A 81 8.85 1.76 -12.51
C ALA A 81 10.10 1.60 -11.63
N TYR A 82 9.91 1.39 -10.33
CA TYR A 82 11.00 1.34 -9.35
C TYR A 82 11.04 -0.01 -8.64
N GLY A 83 12.22 -0.60 -8.54
CA GLY A 83 12.48 -1.75 -7.68
C GLY A 83 13.45 -1.39 -6.58
N GLN A 84 13.04 -1.61 -5.34
CA GLN A 84 13.89 -1.44 -4.18
C GLN A 84 14.90 -2.59 -4.10
N LEU A 85 16.17 -2.22 -4.02
CA LEU A 85 17.28 -3.14 -3.82
C LEU A 85 17.46 -3.42 -2.33
N LEU A 86 17.97 -4.62 -2.05
CA LEU A 86 18.42 -4.99 -0.71
C LEU A 86 19.88 -4.62 -0.53
N PRO A 87 20.30 -4.20 0.68
CA PRO A 87 21.71 -4.06 0.99
C PRO A 87 22.39 -5.43 0.93
N LEU A 88 23.64 -5.46 0.48
CA LEU A 88 24.49 -6.65 0.43
C LEU A 88 24.63 -7.30 1.80
N SER A 89 24.76 -6.48 2.83
CA SER A 89 24.70 -6.92 4.22
C SER A 89 24.34 -5.75 5.14
N PRO A 90 23.90 -6.01 6.38
CA PRO A 90 23.70 -4.95 7.37
C PRO A 90 24.96 -4.11 7.64
N ALA A 91 26.16 -4.68 7.45
CA ALA A 91 27.44 -3.98 7.61
C ALA A 91 27.82 -3.11 6.40
N GLN A 92 27.15 -3.31 5.26
CA GLN A 92 27.38 -2.58 4.02
C GLN A 92 26.05 -2.01 3.49
N PRO A 93 25.41 -1.08 4.23
CA PRO A 93 24.03 -0.64 3.96
C PRO A 93 23.86 0.14 2.65
N ASN A 94 24.94 0.70 2.09
CA ASN A 94 24.92 1.48 0.83
C ASN A 94 25.54 0.73 -0.35
N ASN A 95 25.72 -0.57 -0.19
CA ASN A 95 26.25 -1.48 -1.18
C ASN A 95 25.11 -2.45 -1.49
N TRP A 96 24.61 -2.42 -2.72
CA TRP A 96 23.32 -3.04 -3.05
C TRP A 96 23.49 -4.36 -3.80
N GLN A 97 22.60 -5.31 -3.53
CA GLN A 97 22.50 -6.59 -4.24
C GLN A 97 22.01 -6.39 -5.68
N ALA A 98 22.26 -7.37 -6.54
CA ALA A 98 21.77 -7.39 -7.91
C ALA A 98 20.24 -7.28 -7.97
N GLN A 99 19.76 -6.71 -9.07
CA GLN A 99 18.33 -6.56 -9.28
C GLN A 99 17.68 -7.93 -9.49
N PRO A 100 16.58 -8.24 -8.79
CA PRO A 100 15.79 -9.43 -9.07
C PRO A 100 15.18 -9.42 -10.48
N MET A 101 14.98 -10.61 -11.02
CA MET A 101 14.19 -10.87 -12.21
C MET A 101 13.37 -12.15 -12.05
N VAL A 102 12.32 -12.28 -12.86
CA VAL A 102 11.67 -13.57 -13.12
C VAL A 102 11.76 -13.88 -14.61
N LEU A 103 12.36 -15.02 -14.94
CA LEU A 103 12.62 -15.46 -16.29
C LEU A 103 11.72 -16.64 -16.67
N THR A 104 11.19 -16.63 -17.89
CA THR A 104 10.52 -17.78 -18.49
C THR A 104 11.14 -18.05 -19.85
N VAL A 105 11.61 -19.27 -20.07
CA VAL A 105 12.18 -19.71 -21.36
C VAL A 105 11.26 -20.75 -21.97
N THR A 106 10.93 -20.57 -23.24
CA THR A 106 10.05 -21.47 -23.99
C THR A 106 10.74 -21.88 -25.29
N ASN A 107 10.89 -23.18 -25.55
CA ASN A 107 11.49 -23.65 -26.79
C ASN A 107 10.51 -23.61 -27.97
N GLY A 108 11.02 -23.88 -29.18
CA GLY A 108 10.20 -23.90 -30.41
C GLY A 108 9.10 -24.96 -30.46
N GLN A 109 9.02 -25.86 -29.46
CA GLN A 109 7.96 -26.86 -29.31
C GLN A 109 6.91 -26.44 -28.25
N GLY A 110 7.07 -25.28 -27.61
CA GLY A 110 6.17 -24.76 -26.59
C GLY A 110 6.43 -25.30 -25.18
N VAL A 111 7.49 -26.08 -24.94
CA VAL A 111 7.86 -26.49 -23.58
C VAL A 111 8.53 -25.32 -22.87
N THR A 112 8.14 -25.10 -21.62
CA THR A 112 8.60 -23.96 -20.82
C THR A 112 9.39 -24.39 -19.58
N SER A 113 10.34 -23.55 -19.16
CA SER A 113 11.00 -23.64 -17.84
C SER A 113 10.05 -23.35 -16.67
N GLY A 114 8.88 -22.75 -16.95
CA GLY A 114 8.11 -22.02 -15.94
C GLY A 114 8.83 -20.75 -15.48
N PRO A 115 8.21 -19.95 -14.60
CA PRO A 115 8.83 -18.76 -14.03
C PRO A 115 9.94 -19.15 -13.06
N GLN A 116 11.15 -18.65 -13.31
CA GLN A 116 12.35 -18.90 -12.53
C GLN A 116 12.85 -17.58 -11.96
N SER A 117 13.01 -17.50 -10.63
CA SER A 117 13.46 -16.29 -9.96
C SER A 117 14.98 -16.28 -9.88
N GLY A 118 15.58 -15.16 -10.25
CA GLY A 118 17.03 -15.00 -10.26
C GLY A 118 17.44 -13.55 -10.28
N ASN A 119 18.69 -13.29 -10.62
CA ASN A 119 19.24 -11.95 -10.72
C ASN A 119 19.58 -11.59 -12.17
N ILE A 120 19.48 -10.30 -12.50
CA ILE A 120 19.84 -9.80 -13.82
C ILE A 120 21.03 -8.84 -13.73
N LEU A 121 21.96 -9.00 -14.68
CA LEU A 121 22.99 -8.01 -14.98
C LEU A 121 22.67 -7.38 -16.34
N MET A 122 22.27 -6.10 -16.32
CA MET A 122 22.15 -5.28 -17.53
C MET A 122 23.55 -4.77 -17.91
N ASP A 123 24.22 -5.49 -18.81
CA ASP A 123 25.65 -5.32 -19.04
C ASP A 123 25.95 -4.46 -20.28
N THR A 124 26.37 -3.23 -20.07
CA THR A 124 26.81 -2.34 -21.15
C THR A 124 28.11 -2.79 -21.86
N GLY A 125 28.82 -3.77 -21.32
CA GLY A 125 30.17 -4.18 -21.76
C GLY A 125 30.22 -5.32 -22.76
N VAL A 126 29.11 -6.02 -23.02
CA VAL A 126 29.05 -7.20 -23.90
C VAL A 126 27.82 -7.18 -24.82
N GLN A 127 27.94 -7.82 -25.98
CA GLN A 127 26.83 -7.98 -26.95
C GLN A 127 26.17 -9.37 -26.87
N ASP A 128 26.88 -10.36 -26.35
CA ASP A 128 26.32 -11.68 -26.08
C ASP A 128 25.65 -11.71 -24.71
N GLY A 129 24.54 -12.44 -24.60
CA GLY A 129 23.91 -12.75 -23.32
C GLY A 129 24.53 -14.00 -22.68
N PHE A 130 24.42 -14.11 -21.36
CA PHE A 130 24.85 -15.28 -20.60
C PHE A 130 23.75 -15.72 -19.64
N LEU A 131 23.32 -16.97 -19.74
CA LEU A 131 22.22 -17.53 -18.97
C LEU A 131 22.74 -18.65 -18.07
N VAL A 132 22.58 -18.49 -16.76
CA VAL A 132 22.63 -19.59 -15.80
C VAL A 132 21.19 -19.99 -15.51
N LEU A 133 20.77 -21.12 -16.07
CA LEU A 133 19.45 -21.67 -15.80
C LEU A 133 19.47 -23.19 -15.98
N PRO A 134 19.62 -23.97 -14.90
CA PRO A 134 19.67 -25.43 -14.98
C PRO A 134 18.42 -26.05 -15.61
N ALA A 135 17.26 -25.38 -15.50
CA ALA A 135 16.00 -25.85 -16.07
C ALA A 135 16.00 -25.96 -17.61
N VAL A 136 16.97 -25.37 -18.32
CA VAL A 136 17.04 -25.36 -19.79
C VAL A 136 18.40 -25.85 -20.34
N SER A 137 19.03 -26.80 -19.66
CA SER A 137 20.43 -27.19 -19.89
C SER A 137 20.75 -28.02 -21.14
N SER A 138 19.76 -28.35 -21.98
CA SER A 138 19.97 -29.25 -23.12
C SER A 138 19.02 -28.96 -24.27
N ALA A 139 19.22 -29.66 -25.38
CA ALA A 139 18.26 -29.69 -26.46
C ALA A 139 16.85 -30.05 -25.93
N PRO A 140 15.79 -29.40 -26.44
CA PRO A 140 15.78 -28.47 -27.58
C PRO A 140 16.01 -26.99 -27.19
N PHE A 141 16.34 -26.67 -25.94
CA PHE A 141 16.61 -25.29 -25.52
C PHE A 141 18.01 -24.83 -25.91
N VAL A 142 19.01 -25.68 -25.65
CA VAL A 142 20.42 -25.36 -25.85
C VAL A 142 20.99 -26.23 -26.97
N THR A 143 21.71 -25.59 -27.89
CA THR A 143 22.44 -26.23 -28.98
C THR A 143 23.66 -27.00 -28.46
N ALA A 144 24.23 -27.88 -29.27
CA ALA A 144 25.48 -28.57 -28.93
C ALA A 144 26.67 -27.60 -28.67
N GLY A 145 26.60 -26.38 -29.21
CA GLY A 145 27.57 -25.31 -28.97
C GLY A 145 27.37 -24.54 -27.66
N GLY A 146 26.39 -24.90 -26.82
CA GLY A 146 26.16 -24.25 -25.54
C GLY A 146 25.43 -22.91 -25.63
N GLN A 147 24.73 -22.63 -26.72
CA GLN A 147 23.89 -21.43 -26.87
C GLN A 147 22.41 -21.79 -26.93
N LEU A 148 21.53 -20.90 -26.50
CA LEU A 148 20.09 -21.07 -26.77
C LEU A 148 19.86 -21.20 -28.28
N ALA A 149 19.00 -22.15 -28.66
CA ALA A 149 18.69 -22.44 -30.06
C ALA A 149 17.76 -21.37 -30.66
N ASP A 150 17.86 -21.18 -31.99
CA ASP A 150 16.92 -20.34 -32.74
C ASP A 150 15.46 -20.77 -32.48
N GLY A 151 14.57 -19.79 -32.35
CA GLY A 151 13.16 -20.01 -32.01
C GLY A 151 12.88 -20.19 -30.52
N VAL A 152 13.90 -20.29 -29.66
CA VAL A 152 13.72 -20.19 -28.21
C VAL A 152 13.28 -18.77 -27.84
N THR A 153 12.17 -18.66 -27.14
CA THR A 153 11.62 -17.40 -26.64
C THR A 153 11.99 -17.22 -25.17
N VAL A 154 12.49 -16.05 -24.82
CA VAL A 154 12.89 -15.67 -23.46
C VAL A 154 12.06 -14.47 -23.04
N THR A 155 11.27 -14.62 -21.98
CA THR A 155 10.56 -13.52 -21.32
C THR A 155 11.30 -13.15 -20.04
N VAL A 156 11.72 -11.89 -19.94
CA VAL A 156 12.44 -11.34 -18.80
C VAL A 156 11.53 -10.34 -18.09
N ASN A 157 11.12 -10.67 -16.87
CA ASN A 157 10.40 -9.74 -16.00
C ASN A 157 11.40 -9.07 -15.06
N LEU A 158 11.62 -7.78 -15.26
CA LEU A 158 12.52 -6.96 -14.46
C LEU A 158 11.87 -6.60 -13.12
N LEU A 159 12.71 -6.22 -12.16
CA LEU A 159 12.32 -5.89 -10.78
C LEU A 159 11.62 -7.03 -10.00
N GLY A 160 11.50 -8.23 -10.61
CA GLY A 160 10.62 -9.29 -10.13
C GLY A 160 9.13 -9.06 -10.37
N ALA A 161 8.75 -8.00 -11.11
CA ALA A 161 7.37 -7.59 -11.35
C ALA A 161 6.78 -8.24 -12.61
N GLN A 162 6.33 -9.49 -12.46
CA GLN A 162 5.82 -10.29 -13.58
C GLN A 162 4.68 -9.59 -14.34
N GLY A 163 4.83 -9.46 -15.67
CA GLY A 163 3.84 -8.86 -16.56
C GLY A 163 3.69 -7.34 -16.45
N LEU A 164 4.44 -6.67 -15.57
CA LEU A 164 4.40 -5.22 -15.41
C LEU A 164 5.63 -4.53 -15.98
N VAL A 165 6.82 -5.08 -15.75
CA VAL A 165 8.08 -4.47 -16.22
C VAL A 165 8.93 -5.57 -16.82
N GLY A 166 9.23 -5.48 -18.12
CA GLY A 166 9.97 -6.55 -18.77
C GLY A 166 9.97 -6.47 -20.28
N TYR A 167 10.47 -7.54 -20.90
CA TYR A 167 10.50 -7.70 -22.33
C TYR A 167 10.54 -9.16 -22.72
N THR A 168 10.17 -9.43 -23.97
CA THR A 168 10.31 -10.77 -24.58
C THR A 168 11.17 -10.66 -25.82
N PHE A 169 11.92 -11.71 -26.13
CA PHE A 169 12.57 -11.85 -27.42
C PHE A 169 12.65 -13.32 -27.83
N THR A 170 12.74 -13.57 -29.13
CA THR A 170 12.97 -14.91 -29.68
C THR A 170 14.34 -14.94 -30.35
N VAL A 171 15.17 -15.91 -29.96
CA VAL A 171 16.52 -16.10 -30.51
C VAL A 171 16.44 -16.30 -32.03
N GLY A 172 17.31 -15.61 -32.77
CA GLY A 172 17.34 -15.64 -34.23
C GLY A 172 16.36 -14.68 -34.92
N THR A 173 15.64 -13.84 -34.17
CA THR A 173 14.74 -12.81 -34.76
C THR A 173 15.40 -11.43 -34.82
N ALA A 174 14.75 -10.51 -35.54
CA ALA A 174 15.23 -9.13 -35.70
C ALA A 174 14.87 -8.18 -34.53
N ASN A 175 14.28 -8.69 -33.44
CA ASN A 175 13.98 -7.87 -32.26
C ASN A 175 15.32 -7.32 -31.69
N PRO A 176 15.46 -5.99 -31.49
CA PRO A 176 16.73 -5.38 -31.11
C PRO A 176 17.22 -5.78 -29.71
N GLN A 177 16.34 -6.35 -28.87
CA GLN A 177 16.67 -6.86 -27.54
C GLN A 177 17.25 -8.29 -27.58
N VAL A 178 17.29 -8.94 -28.75
CA VAL A 178 17.97 -10.22 -28.95
C VAL A 178 19.49 -9.98 -28.86
N PRO A 179 20.20 -10.60 -27.90
CA PRO A 179 21.67 -10.57 -27.89
C PRO A 179 22.24 -11.28 -29.12
N ASN A 180 23.48 -10.96 -29.52
CA ASN A 180 24.15 -11.61 -30.66
C ASN A 180 24.16 -13.15 -30.56
N GLY A 181 24.31 -13.67 -29.34
CA GLY A 181 24.01 -15.03 -28.95
C GLY A 181 23.70 -15.09 -27.45
N VAL A 182 22.95 -16.11 -27.01
CA VAL A 182 22.70 -16.34 -25.58
C VAL A 182 23.44 -17.60 -25.15
N ASN A 183 24.59 -17.42 -24.52
CA ASN A 183 25.43 -18.51 -24.03
C ASN A 183 24.82 -19.09 -22.75
N TRP A 184 24.49 -20.38 -22.78
CA TRP A 184 24.11 -21.10 -21.58
C TRP A 184 25.37 -21.55 -20.83
N VAL A 185 25.42 -21.24 -19.55
CA VAL A 185 26.54 -21.56 -18.66
C VAL A 185 26.00 -22.24 -17.41
N ASN A 186 26.73 -23.22 -16.88
CA ASN A 186 26.35 -23.91 -15.63
C ASN A 186 27.51 -23.95 -14.64
N PRO A 187 27.95 -22.79 -14.14
CA PRO A 187 28.87 -22.76 -13.02
C PRO A 187 28.21 -23.43 -11.81
N ALA A 188 28.80 -24.54 -11.34
CA ALA A 188 28.24 -25.35 -10.27
C ALA A 188 27.90 -24.51 -9.03
N GLY A 189 26.67 -24.66 -8.52
CA GLY A 189 26.18 -23.98 -7.31
C GLY A 189 25.80 -22.51 -7.49
N SER A 190 25.74 -22.00 -8.73
CA SER A 190 25.35 -20.61 -8.98
C SER A 190 23.82 -20.45 -9.00
N PRO A 191 23.28 -19.32 -8.51
CA PRO A 191 21.86 -19.01 -8.62
C PRO A 191 21.48 -18.76 -10.08
N ASP A 192 20.17 -18.83 -10.37
CA ASP A 192 19.65 -18.44 -11.67
C ASP A 192 20.03 -16.99 -11.97
N PHE A 193 20.56 -16.76 -13.17
CA PHE A 193 21.16 -15.49 -13.53
C PHE A 193 21.07 -15.24 -15.03
N PHE A 194 20.87 -13.98 -15.40
CA PHE A 194 20.94 -13.56 -16.78
C PHE A 194 21.79 -12.29 -16.91
N ASN A 195 22.89 -12.38 -17.66
CA ASN A 195 23.52 -11.23 -18.25
C ASN A 195 22.77 -10.93 -19.55
N SER A 196 22.06 -9.81 -19.56
CA SER A 196 21.15 -9.47 -20.64
C SER A 196 21.82 -8.71 -21.79
N SER A 197 23.14 -8.49 -21.71
CA SER A 197 23.96 -7.71 -22.64
C SER A 197 23.51 -6.25 -22.78
N LEU A 198 24.19 -5.50 -23.66
CA LEU A 198 23.85 -4.11 -23.95
C LEU A 198 22.47 -3.99 -24.63
N HIS A 199 21.94 -5.08 -25.17
CA HIS A 199 20.70 -5.09 -25.95
C HIS A 199 19.46 -4.74 -25.10
N THR A 200 19.50 -4.92 -23.78
CA THR A 200 18.42 -4.44 -22.89
C THR A 200 18.19 -2.93 -23.02
N TYR A 201 19.25 -2.16 -23.24
CA TYR A 201 19.15 -0.70 -23.32
C TYR A 201 18.46 -0.22 -24.60
N THR A 202 18.24 -1.07 -25.61
CA THR A 202 17.50 -0.65 -26.81
C THR A 202 16.04 -0.29 -26.53
N ALA A 203 15.49 -0.72 -25.39
CA ALA A 203 14.12 -0.39 -24.99
C ALA A 203 14.03 0.47 -23.72
N PHE A 204 15.07 0.47 -22.88
CA PHE A 204 14.99 1.06 -21.54
C PHE A 204 16.00 2.18 -21.27
N ASN A 205 15.52 3.22 -20.59
CA ASN A 205 16.34 4.03 -19.70
C ASN A 205 16.45 3.29 -18.37
N VAL A 206 17.67 3.15 -17.84
CA VAL A 206 17.92 2.45 -16.57
C VAL A 206 18.52 3.43 -15.58
N LEU A 207 17.78 3.72 -14.53
CA LEU A 207 18.17 4.55 -13.41
C LEU A 207 18.74 3.68 -12.30
N TYR A 208 19.78 4.17 -11.63
CA TYR A 208 20.26 3.62 -10.37
C TYR A 208 20.43 4.73 -9.33
N ASP A 209 19.72 4.59 -8.21
CA ASP A 209 19.79 5.45 -7.03
C ASP A 209 20.62 4.77 -5.95
N ALA A 210 21.88 5.19 -5.81
CA ALA A 210 22.81 4.57 -4.87
C ALA A 210 22.55 4.99 -3.42
N GLU A 211 21.91 6.13 -3.19
CA GLU A 211 21.57 6.61 -1.85
C GLU A 211 20.30 5.94 -1.32
N GLY A 212 19.27 5.82 -2.17
CA GLY A 212 18.00 5.21 -1.80
C GLY A 212 17.95 3.69 -1.97
N GLY A 213 18.82 3.13 -2.81
CA GLY A 213 18.82 1.71 -3.14
C GLY A 213 17.69 1.34 -4.09
N PHE A 214 17.60 2.03 -5.24
CA PHE A 214 16.57 1.74 -6.23
C PHE A 214 17.16 1.56 -7.62
N VAL A 215 16.54 0.68 -8.39
CA VAL A 215 16.64 0.69 -9.85
C VAL A 215 15.33 1.23 -10.42
N GLY A 216 15.44 2.14 -11.37
CA GLY A 216 14.30 2.62 -12.15
C GLY A 216 14.37 2.11 -13.59
N ILE A 217 13.25 1.63 -14.14
CA ILE A 217 13.11 1.20 -15.53
C ILE A 217 12.04 2.07 -16.21
N GLN A 218 12.37 2.65 -17.36
CA GLN A 218 11.45 3.46 -18.17
C GLN A 218 11.63 3.13 -19.65
N LEU A 219 10.56 3.10 -20.45
CA LEU A 219 10.68 2.93 -21.90
C LEU A 219 11.35 4.15 -22.54
N ASN A 220 12.27 3.93 -23.48
CA ASN A 220 13.02 5.01 -24.14
C ASN A 220 12.60 5.29 -25.60
N GLY A 221 11.84 4.38 -26.22
CA GLY A 221 11.40 4.50 -27.61
C GLY A 221 12.53 4.44 -28.65
N TYR A 222 13.71 3.95 -28.29
CA TYR A 222 14.89 3.93 -29.17
C TYR A 222 14.83 2.81 -30.22
N GLY A 223 14.64 1.56 -29.79
CA GLY A 223 14.55 0.41 -30.67
C GLY A 223 13.15 0.23 -31.24
N ALA A 224 12.99 0.30 -32.55
CA ALA A 224 11.75 -0.14 -33.20
C ALA A 224 11.62 -1.68 -33.11
N GLY A 225 10.42 -2.19 -32.87
CA GLY A 225 10.16 -3.64 -32.84
C GLY A 225 10.62 -4.36 -31.56
N THR A 226 10.77 -3.63 -30.45
CA THR A 226 10.94 -4.23 -29.12
C THR A 226 9.61 -4.76 -28.61
N ASP A 227 9.63 -5.90 -27.90
CA ASP A 227 8.46 -6.42 -27.15
C ASP A 227 8.56 -6.05 -25.66
N ALA A 228 9.04 -4.83 -25.39
CA ALA A 228 9.23 -4.29 -24.05
C ALA A 228 7.95 -3.62 -23.51
N TYR A 229 7.76 -3.71 -22.21
CA TYR A 229 6.62 -3.12 -21.51
C TYR A 229 7.04 -2.62 -20.12
N VAL A 230 6.44 -1.49 -19.72
CA VAL A 230 6.61 -0.89 -18.38
C VAL A 230 5.28 -0.31 -17.94
N ALA A 231 4.72 -0.86 -16.87
CA ALA A 231 3.66 -0.26 -16.09
C ALA A 231 4.28 0.41 -14.84
N PRO A 232 3.84 1.62 -14.45
CA PRO A 232 4.30 2.26 -13.22
C PRO A 232 4.02 1.35 -12.01
N VAL A 233 5.05 1.05 -11.23
CA VAL A 233 4.96 0.24 -10.02
C VAL A 233 6.16 0.50 -9.11
N LEU A 234 5.94 0.47 -7.81
CA LEU A 234 6.99 0.39 -6.79
C LEU A 234 7.05 -1.03 -6.24
N VAL A 235 8.12 -1.77 -6.55
CA VAL A 235 8.42 -3.05 -5.91
C VAL A 235 9.24 -2.81 -4.65
N ALA A 236 8.60 -2.94 -3.49
CA ALA A 236 9.21 -2.72 -2.18
C ALA A 236 9.70 -4.04 -1.58
N ASN A 237 10.95 -4.03 -1.08
CA ASN A 237 11.63 -5.21 -0.56
C ASN A 237 12.35 -4.97 0.77
N GLY A 238 12.40 -3.73 1.27
CA GLY A 238 13.22 -3.39 2.44
C GLY A 238 12.83 -2.07 3.09
N LEU A 239 13.84 -1.34 3.58
CA LEU A 239 13.63 -0.08 4.30
C LEU A 239 13.39 1.09 3.33
N LEU A 240 12.16 1.59 3.28
CA LEU A 240 11.80 2.88 2.68
C LEU A 240 11.89 3.97 3.76
N ALA A 241 12.96 4.77 3.74
CA ALA A 241 13.19 5.85 4.68
C ALA A 241 13.43 7.17 3.92
N PRO A 242 12.37 7.86 3.48
CA PRO A 242 12.52 9.09 2.71
C PRO A 242 13.16 10.20 3.57
N ALA A 243 13.84 11.15 2.92
CA ALA A 243 14.47 12.29 3.58
C ALA A 243 13.46 13.40 3.98
N SER A 244 12.23 13.30 3.48
CA SER A 244 11.11 14.22 3.73
C SER A 244 9.80 13.43 3.61
N ALA A 245 8.65 14.12 3.63
CA ALA A 245 7.40 13.50 3.24
C ALA A 245 7.48 12.92 1.81
N LEU A 246 6.78 11.80 1.58
CA LEU A 246 6.76 11.07 0.31
C LEU A 246 5.34 10.66 -0.05
N ASP A 247 4.91 11.03 -1.25
CA ASP A 247 3.67 10.54 -1.85
C ASP A 247 4.01 9.57 -2.99
N VAL A 248 3.42 8.38 -2.93
CA VAL A 248 3.54 7.31 -3.94
C VAL A 248 2.18 7.13 -4.59
N ASP A 249 2.08 7.55 -5.85
CA ASP A 249 0.86 7.52 -6.66
C ASP A 249 0.72 6.27 -7.55
N MET A 250 1.79 5.49 -7.69
CA MET A 250 1.79 4.22 -8.40
C MET A 250 1.39 3.02 -7.52
N PRO A 251 0.90 1.92 -8.12
CA PRO A 251 0.74 0.65 -7.43
C PRO A 251 2.03 0.18 -6.73
N VAL A 252 1.87 -0.51 -5.61
CA VAL A 252 2.97 -1.06 -4.82
C VAL A 252 2.87 -2.57 -4.76
N ILE A 253 4.00 -3.25 -4.97
CA ILE A 253 4.16 -4.68 -4.70
C ILE A 253 5.11 -4.83 -3.52
N LEU A 254 4.62 -5.35 -2.41
CA LEU A 254 5.45 -5.84 -1.31
C LEU A 254 5.98 -7.22 -1.73
N ALA A 255 7.11 -7.25 -2.43
CA ALA A 255 7.69 -8.51 -2.89
C ALA A 255 8.38 -9.28 -1.75
N SER A 256 8.82 -8.58 -0.70
CA SER A 256 9.22 -9.15 0.59
C SER A 256 8.81 -8.23 1.75
N ALA A 257 9.30 -8.51 2.97
CA ALA A 257 9.06 -7.64 4.12
C ALA A 257 9.63 -6.24 3.87
N ALA A 258 8.76 -5.23 3.88
CA ALA A 258 9.12 -3.83 3.71
C ALA A 258 8.90 -3.06 5.02
N THR A 259 9.78 -2.11 5.31
CA THR A 259 9.64 -1.20 6.45
C THR A 259 9.56 0.23 5.94
N VAL A 260 8.52 0.95 6.32
CA VAL A 260 8.35 2.38 6.02
C VAL A 260 8.67 3.18 7.29
N SER A 261 9.70 4.02 7.20
CA SER A 261 10.11 4.91 8.29
C SER A 261 9.56 6.31 8.06
N THR A 262 8.89 6.83 9.08
CA THR A 262 8.28 8.17 9.08
C THR A 262 9.09 9.20 9.89
N VAL A 263 10.35 8.89 10.23
CA VAL A 263 11.21 9.75 11.05
C VAL A 263 11.36 11.16 10.46
N ASN A 264 11.46 11.27 9.13
CA ASN A 264 11.68 12.55 8.45
C ASN A 264 10.43 13.07 7.71
N GLY A 265 9.28 12.40 7.82
CA GLY A 265 8.07 12.82 7.14
C GLY A 265 7.03 11.71 7.02
N ASN A 266 5.79 12.12 6.75
CA ASN A 266 4.70 11.20 6.48
C ASN A 266 4.85 10.55 5.10
N VAL A 267 4.33 9.34 4.96
CA VAL A 267 4.33 8.61 3.69
C VAL A 267 2.90 8.28 3.29
N ALA A 268 2.50 8.63 2.08
CA ALA A 268 1.17 8.30 1.55
C ALA A 268 1.29 7.38 0.34
N PHE A 269 0.54 6.29 0.35
CA PHE A 269 0.34 5.39 -0.77
C PHE A 269 -1.06 5.59 -1.33
N GLN A 270 -1.14 6.02 -2.59
CA GLN A 270 -2.40 6.27 -3.29
C GLN A 270 -2.73 5.19 -4.32
N GLY A 271 -1.75 4.35 -4.68
CA GLY A 271 -1.96 3.15 -5.51
C GLY A 271 -2.26 1.90 -4.68
N ASP A 272 -2.86 0.90 -5.33
CA ASP A 272 -3.14 -0.40 -4.70
C ASP A 272 -1.84 -1.06 -4.22
N MET A 273 -1.90 -1.73 -3.07
CA MET A 273 -0.77 -2.42 -2.47
C MET A 273 -1.03 -3.93 -2.42
N THR A 274 -0.15 -4.71 -3.06
CA THR A 274 -0.30 -6.17 -3.25
C THR A 274 1.00 -6.91 -2.94
N GLY A 275 1.01 -8.23 -3.09
CA GLY A 275 2.21 -9.06 -2.99
C GLY A 275 2.27 -9.94 -1.75
N PRO A 276 3.26 -10.85 -1.69
CA PRO A 276 3.40 -11.80 -0.58
C PRO A 276 3.99 -11.19 0.70
N GLY A 277 4.65 -10.03 0.58
CA GLY A 277 5.40 -9.37 1.64
C GLY A 277 4.54 -8.71 2.72
N SER A 278 5.21 -8.30 3.79
CA SER A 278 4.62 -7.58 4.92
C SER A 278 4.96 -6.10 4.89
N LEU A 279 4.11 -5.28 5.51
CA LEU A 279 4.35 -3.85 5.73
C LEU A 279 4.65 -3.61 7.20
N THR A 280 5.80 -3.02 7.51
CA THR A 280 6.12 -2.51 8.85
C THR A 280 6.11 -1.00 8.84
N VAL A 281 5.39 -0.38 9.78
CA VAL A 281 5.36 1.08 9.98
C VAL A 281 6.19 1.43 11.22
N THR A 282 7.11 2.37 11.06
CA THR A 282 7.97 2.89 12.15
C THR A 282 8.17 4.40 12.05
N GLY A 283 8.73 4.99 13.10
CA GLY A 283 8.84 6.44 13.27
C GLY A 283 7.57 7.07 13.86
N PRO A 284 7.62 8.37 14.22
CA PRO A 284 6.54 9.04 14.94
C PRO A 284 5.41 9.55 14.03
N GLY A 285 5.60 9.55 12.71
CA GLY A 285 4.65 10.11 11.75
C GLY A 285 3.57 9.13 11.31
N THR A 286 2.99 9.43 10.15
CA THR A 286 1.86 8.67 9.59
C THR A 286 2.23 8.00 8.28
N VAL A 287 1.86 6.72 8.14
CA VAL A 287 1.76 6.03 6.86
C VAL A 287 0.30 5.93 6.46
N THR A 288 -0.08 6.53 5.34
CA THR A 288 -1.45 6.52 4.82
C THR A 288 -1.57 5.54 3.65
N LEU A 289 -2.54 4.63 3.70
CA LEU A 289 -2.96 3.80 2.56
C LEU A 289 -4.35 4.24 2.09
N SER A 290 -4.41 4.84 0.91
CA SER A 290 -5.65 5.43 0.37
C SER A 290 -6.39 4.54 -0.63
N ALA A 291 -5.70 3.53 -1.17
CA ALA A 291 -6.27 2.55 -2.09
C ALA A 291 -6.38 1.17 -1.44
N ALA A 292 -6.63 0.12 -2.23
CA ALA A 292 -6.84 -1.22 -1.70
C ALA A 292 -5.51 -1.89 -1.29
N GLY A 293 -5.50 -2.50 -0.11
CA GLY A 293 -4.43 -3.38 0.36
C GLY A 293 -4.86 -4.84 0.38
N SER A 294 -4.17 -5.69 -0.39
CA SER A 294 -4.46 -7.13 -0.52
C SER A 294 -3.20 -8.02 -0.42
N TYR A 295 -2.16 -7.55 0.26
CA TYR A 295 -0.92 -8.31 0.49
C TYR A 295 -1.06 -9.30 1.65
N SER A 296 -0.37 -10.44 1.58
CA SER A 296 -0.57 -11.55 2.53
C SER A 296 0.36 -11.54 3.75
N GLY A 297 1.46 -10.78 3.73
CA GLY A 297 2.42 -10.77 4.85
C GLY A 297 1.95 -10.01 6.09
N GLY A 298 0.83 -9.30 6.02
CA GLY A 298 0.26 -8.53 7.12
C GLY A 298 0.92 -7.16 7.36
N THR A 299 0.29 -6.37 8.22
CA THR A 299 0.74 -5.02 8.62
C THR A 299 1.21 -5.00 10.07
N PHE A 300 2.37 -4.43 10.34
CA PHE A 300 2.97 -4.31 11.67
C PHE A 300 3.21 -2.83 12.00
N VAL A 301 2.33 -2.24 12.80
CA VAL A 301 2.47 -0.85 13.24
C VAL A 301 3.28 -0.84 14.54
N GLN A 302 4.59 -0.63 14.42
CA GLN A 302 5.51 -0.65 15.56
C GLN A 302 5.56 0.72 16.27
N GLN A 303 5.51 1.80 15.50
CA GLN A 303 5.48 3.19 16.00
C GLN A 303 4.62 4.05 15.07
N GLY A 304 4.18 5.21 15.58
CA GLY A 304 3.44 6.18 14.78
C GLY A 304 2.02 5.72 14.46
N THR A 305 1.51 6.19 13.32
CA THR A 305 0.13 5.92 12.89
C THR A 305 0.11 5.23 11.53
N PHE A 306 -0.63 4.13 11.43
CA PHE A 306 -1.12 3.63 10.13
C PHE A 306 -2.53 4.18 9.89
N ALA A 307 -2.72 4.95 8.82
CA ALA A 307 -3.99 5.55 8.46
C ALA A 307 -4.55 4.89 7.20
N LEU A 308 -5.67 4.17 7.34
CA LEU A 308 -6.31 3.48 6.25
C LEU A 308 -7.55 4.25 5.79
N THR A 309 -7.44 4.98 4.69
CA THR A 309 -8.57 5.66 4.05
C THR A 309 -9.14 4.86 2.88
N GLY A 310 -8.36 3.91 2.33
CA GLY A 310 -8.83 2.86 1.44
C GLY A 310 -9.29 1.60 2.19
N THR A 311 -9.17 0.43 1.57
CA THR A 311 -9.56 -0.85 2.17
C THR A 311 -8.35 -1.72 2.48
N LEU A 312 -8.43 -2.55 3.52
CA LEU A 312 -7.41 -3.55 3.82
C LEU A 312 -8.07 -4.88 4.19
N THR A 313 -7.58 -5.96 3.59
CA THR A 313 -7.90 -7.33 4.02
C THR A 313 -6.61 -8.04 4.42
N GLY A 314 -6.51 -8.50 5.66
CA GLY A 314 -5.32 -9.23 6.13
C GLY A 314 -5.03 -9.07 7.63
N SER A 315 -3.94 -9.68 8.08
CA SER A 315 -3.47 -9.53 9.46
C SER A 315 -2.93 -8.14 9.74
N VAL A 316 -3.24 -7.59 10.93
CA VAL A 316 -2.69 -6.33 11.43
C VAL A 316 -2.25 -6.50 12.89
N SER A 317 -1.06 -6.01 13.22
CA SER A 317 -0.57 -5.91 14.60
C SER A 317 -0.23 -4.47 14.93
N VAL A 318 -0.79 -3.96 16.03
CA VAL A 318 -0.55 -2.60 16.52
C VAL A 318 0.15 -2.69 17.88
N ALA A 319 1.39 -2.23 17.93
CA ALA A 319 2.20 -2.23 19.14
C ALA A 319 1.72 -1.19 20.15
N SER A 320 2.14 -1.35 21.42
CA SER A 320 1.85 -0.35 22.46
C SER A 320 2.46 1.00 22.09
N GLY A 321 1.68 2.08 22.20
CA GLY A 321 2.08 3.44 21.80
C GLY A 321 1.92 3.74 20.30
N ALA A 322 1.59 2.76 19.47
CA ALA A 322 1.24 2.95 18.06
C ALA A 322 -0.28 3.10 17.86
N ALA A 323 -0.67 3.63 16.70
CA ALA A 323 -2.07 3.86 16.34
C ALA A 323 -2.42 3.29 14.97
N PHE A 324 -3.65 2.77 14.85
CA PHE A 324 -4.26 2.39 13.58
C PHE A 324 -5.61 3.10 13.45
N THR A 325 -5.76 3.97 12.45
CA THR A 325 -7.04 4.61 12.14
C THR A 325 -7.63 4.04 10.85
N SER A 326 -8.91 3.66 10.88
CA SER A 326 -9.61 3.12 9.71
C SER A 326 -10.80 3.99 9.33
N GLN A 327 -10.79 4.47 8.09
CA GLN A 327 -11.86 5.23 7.44
C GLN A 327 -12.48 4.48 6.25
N GLY A 328 -11.70 3.71 5.47
CA GLY A 328 -12.23 3.06 4.25
C GLY A 328 -12.59 1.58 4.39
N GLY A 329 -12.21 0.92 5.48
CA GLY A 329 -12.66 -0.43 5.84
C GLY A 329 -11.54 -1.42 6.07
N TYR A 330 -11.62 -2.14 7.19
CA TYR A 330 -10.65 -3.17 7.55
C TYR A 330 -11.35 -4.51 7.77
N VAL A 331 -10.91 -5.54 7.03
CA VAL A 331 -11.40 -6.91 7.12
C VAL A 331 -10.31 -7.82 7.67
N VAL A 332 -10.60 -8.47 8.80
CA VAL A 332 -9.83 -9.61 9.29
C VAL A 332 -10.44 -10.85 8.64
N ALA A 333 -9.85 -11.35 7.56
CA ALA A 333 -10.36 -12.53 6.86
C ALA A 333 -10.22 -13.81 7.72
N ALA A 334 -10.91 -14.88 7.32
CA ALA A 334 -10.76 -16.18 7.98
C ALA A 334 -9.29 -16.65 7.91
N GLY A 335 -8.71 -17.03 9.04
CA GLY A 335 -7.29 -17.40 9.15
C GLY A 335 -6.35 -16.22 9.46
N GLU A 336 -6.82 -14.98 9.31
CA GLU A 336 -6.04 -13.77 9.64
C GLU A 336 -6.22 -13.36 11.11
N THR A 337 -5.30 -12.54 11.61
CA THR A 337 -5.32 -12.06 12.99
C THR A 337 -5.20 -10.54 13.08
N PHE A 338 -6.07 -9.93 13.89
CA PHE A 338 -5.89 -8.57 14.37
C PHE A 338 -5.43 -8.58 15.83
N THR A 339 -4.25 -8.02 16.10
CA THR A 339 -3.74 -7.81 17.47
C THR A 339 -3.57 -6.32 17.75
N ASN A 340 -4.15 -5.82 18.84
CA ASN A 340 -4.02 -4.41 19.23
C ASN A 340 -3.57 -4.28 20.68
N ALA A 341 -2.35 -3.79 20.88
CA ALA A 341 -1.83 -3.32 22.17
C ALA A 341 -1.71 -1.78 22.24
N GLY A 342 -1.95 -1.09 21.12
CA GLY A 342 -1.93 0.37 20.99
C GLY A 342 -3.34 0.95 20.96
N SER A 343 -3.61 1.82 19.99
CA SER A 343 -4.96 2.33 19.72
C SER A 343 -5.44 1.92 18.33
N PHE A 344 -6.72 1.53 18.25
CA PHE A 344 -7.42 1.38 16.98
C PHE A 344 -8.68 2.25 17.00
N THR A 345 -8.81 3.11 15.99
CA THR A 345 -9.93 4.03 15.86
C THR A 345 -10.64 3.88 14.52
N THR A 346 -11.95 3.62 14.54
CA THR A 346 -12.77 3.73 13.34
C THR A 346 -13.29 5.17 13.21
N LEU A 347 -12.95 5.84 12.12
CA LEU A 347 -13.26 7.26 11.91
C LEU A 347 -14.63 7.51 11.27
N THR A 348 -15.26 6.48 10.72
CA THR A 348 -16.56 6.58 10.03
C THR A 348 -17.45 5.44 10.48
N SER A 349 -18.70 5.71 10.84
CA SER A 349 -19.64 4.67 11.22
C SER A 349 -20.30 4.07 9.98
N GLY A 350 -20.63 2.78 10.06
CA GLY A 350 -20.96 1.97 8.91
C GLY A 350 -19.75 1.45 8.14
N VAL A 351 -18.53 1.79 8.55
CA VAL A 351 -17.27 1.18 8.08
C VAL A 351 -16.76 0.25 9.19
N PRO A 352 -17.34 -0.96 9.33
CA PRO A 352 -16.99 -1.83 10.42
C PRO A 352 -15.58 -2.38 10.24
N LEU A 353 -14.87 -2.54 11.36
CA LEU A 353 -13.96 -3.66 11.51
C LEU A 353 -14.78 -4.93 11.29
N TYR A 354 -14.61 -5.58 10.14
CA TYR A 354 -15.29 -6.84 9.84
C TYR A 354 -14.37 -8.01 10.19
N ASN A 355 -14.65 -8.68 11.30
CA ASN A 355 -13.82 -9.78 11.79
C ASN A 355 -14.44 -11.14 11.47
N LEU A 356 -13.80 -11.86 10.54
CA LEU A 356 -14.01 -13.29 10.27
C LEU A 356 -12.87 -14.16 10.79
N GLY A 357 -11.81 -13.55 11.33
CA GLY A 357 -10.62 -14.21 11.86
C GLY A 357 -10.53 -14.10 13.38
N THR A 358 -9.29 -14.00 13.87
CA THR A 358 -9.00 -13.87 15.31
C THR A 358 -8.74 -12.41 15.67
N LEU A 359 -9.41 -11.91 16.70
CA LEU A 359 -9.18 -10.58 17.26
C LEU A 359 -8.69 -10.70 18.71
N SER A 360 -7.55 -10.06 18.99
CA SER A 360 -7.00 -9.90 20.34
C SER A 360 -6.73 -8.44 20.62
N ASN A 361 -7.31 -7.89 21.69
CA ASN A 361 -7.16 -6.50 22.05
C ASN A 361 -6.79 -6.35 23.53
N THR A 362 -5.60 -5.82 23.79
CA THR A 362 -5.13 -5.35 25.10
C THR A 362 -4.99 -3.82 25.16
N GLY A 363 -5.15 -3.14 24.02
CA GLY A 363 -5.13 -1.69 23.88
C GLY A 363 -6.51 -1.04 23.84
N ILE A 364 -6.58 0.14 23.23
CA ILE A 364 -7.79 0.97 23.12
C ILE A 364 -8.50 0.69 21.79
N LEU A 365 -9.80 0.42 21.85
CA LEU A 365 -10.69 0.40 20.69
C LEU A 365 -11.66 1.57 20.83
N THR A 366 -11.63 2.50 19.88
CA THR A 366 -12.48 3.70 19.87
C THR A 366 -13.24 3.83 18.55
N SER A 367 -14.52 4.19 18.63
CA SER A 367 -15.22 4.78 17.49
C SER A 367 -15.10 6.29 17.62
N ALA A 368 -14.64 6.98 16.57
CA ALA A 368 -14.66 8.44 16.54
C ALA A 368 -16.04 9.00 16.20
N VAL A 369 -17.06 8.14 16.06
CA VAL A 369 -18.45 8.56 15.85
C VAL A 369 -19.19 8.59 17.18
N GLY A 370 -19.80 9.74 17.47
CA GLY A 370 -20.67 9.99 18.62
C GLY A 370 -22.02 9.26 18.53
N ASN A 371 -22.88 9.53 19.51
CA ASN A 371 -24.15 8.82 19.67
C ASN A 371 -25.37 9.74 19.43
N ALA A 372 -26.44 9.16 18.87
CA ALA A 372 -27.78 9.69 18.99
C ALA A 372 -28.33 9.29 20.36
N ARG A 373 -28.76 10.26 21.18
CA ARG A 373 -29.19 10.01 22.56
C ARG A 373 -30.54 10.62 22.87
N VAL A 374 -31.29 9.98 23.75
CA VAL A 374 -32.50 10.52 24.37
C VAL A 374 -32.29 10.54 25.88
N LYS A 375 -32.48 11.70 26.50
CA LYS A 375 -32.44 11.88 27.95
C LYS A 375 -33.82 12.30 28.44
N ASN A 376 -34.38 11.52 29.36
CA ASN A 376 -35.67 11.83 29.95
C ASN A 376 -35.51 12.68 31.22
N ASN A 377 -35.81 13.98 31.17
CA ASN A 377 -35.92 14.81 32.38
C ASN A 377 -37.38 14.98 32.84
N CYS A 378 -38.34 14.35 32.16
CA CYS A 378 -39.75 14.46 32.52
C CYS A 378 -40.03 13.78 33.88
N PRO A 379 -41.06 14.24 34.61
CA PRO A 379 -41.47 13.62 35.88
C PRO A 379 -42.18 12.26 35.69
N PHE A 380 -42.29 11.77 34.46
CA PHE A 380 -42.89 10.50 34.10
C PHE A 380 -41.96 9.67 33.22
N ALA A 381 -42.18 8.36 33.19
CA ALA A 381 -41.44 7.45 32.31
C ALA A 381 -41.87 7.63 30.85
N VAL A 382 -40.95 7.37 29.94
CA VAL A 382 -41.19 7.32 28.49
C VAL A 382 -40.58 6.03 27.95
N THR A 383 -40.98 5.61 26.75
CA THR A 383 -40.38 4.46 26.08
C THR A 383 -39.79 4.90 24.75
N ALA A 384 -38.57 4.47 24.48
CA ALA A 384 -37.82 4.75 23.27
C ALA A 384 -37.56 3.48 22.46
N TRP A 385 -37.59 3.60 21.14
CA TRP A 385 -37.23 2.53 20.20
C TRP A 385 -36.30 3.08 19.13
N SER A 386 -35.26 2.33 18.81
CA SER A 386 -34.49 2.54 17.59
C SER A 386 -35.27 1.94 16.41
N VAL A 387 -35.56 2.76 15.40
CA VAL A 387 -36.37 2.39 14.24
C VAL A 387 -35.61 2.71 12.95
N GLY A 388 -35.41 1.68 12.14
CA GLY A 388 -35.01 1.74 10.74
C GLY A 388 -35.82 0.71 9.94
N SER A 389 -35.15 -0.07 9.11
CA SER A 389 -35.67 -1.27 8.46
C SER A 389 -35.92 -2.41 9.43
N ASP A 390 -35.27 -2.37 10.59
CA ASP A 390 -35.52 -3.16 11.80
C ASP A 390 -35.97 -2.24 12.95
N ILE A 391 -36.58 -2.84 13.98
CA ILE A 391 -37.08 -2.13 15.17
C ILE A 391 -36.50 -2.83 16.40
N SER A 392 -35.91 -2.05 17.32
CA SER A 392 -35.37 -2.58 18.59
C SER A 392 -36.47 -2.99 19.56
N ASP A 393 -36.09 -3.69 20.63
CA ASP A 393 -36.95 -3.83 21.81
C ASP A 393 -37.25 -2.45 22.46
N PRO A 394 -38.36 -2.32 23.22
CA PRO A 394 -38.69 -1.09 23.94
C PRO A 394 -37.68 -0.77 25.06
N HIS A 395 -37.21 0.47 25.10
CA HIS A 395 -36.36 0.99 26.17
C HIS A 395 -37.13 1.99 27.04
N THR A 396 -37.67 1.53 28.17
CA THR A 396 -38.37 2.40 29.13
C THR A 396 -37.36 3.21 29.95
N LEU A 397 -37.46 4.53 29.87
CA LEU A 397 -36.62 5.49 30.56
C LEU A 397 -37.39 6.15 31.71
N SER A 398 -37.04 5.82 32.95
CA SER A 398 -37.49 6.59 34.11
C SER A 398 -36.82 7.97 34.17
N THR A 399 -37.33 8.86 35.03
CA THR A 399 -36.81 10.22 35.20
C THR A 399 -35.29 10.22 35.45
N GLY A 400 -34.57 11.05 34.70
CA GLY A 400 -33.12 11.19 34.73
C GLY A 400 -32.35 10.13 33.94
N LYS A 401 -33.00 9.10 33.40
CA LYS A 401 -32.35 8.04 32.60
C LYS A 401 -32.21 8.45 31.14
N SER A 402 -31.31 7.76 30.45
CA SER A 402 -30.98 8.01 29.05
C SER A 402 -30.94 6.71 28.25
N TYR A 403 -31.27 6.81 26.97
CA TYR A 403 -30.97 5.82 25.93
C TYR A 403 -29.97 6.44 24.94
N GLY A 404 -29.15 5.62 24.30
CA GLY A 404 -28.24 6.09 23.26
C GLY A 404 -27.74 4.96 22.39
N GLU A 405 -27.47 5.29 21.13
CA GLU A 405 -26.89 4.39 20.14
C GLU A 405 -25.89 5.16 19.25
N PRO A 406 -24.82 4.50 18.74
CA PRO A 406 -23.89 5.14 17.82
C PRO A 406 -24.64 5.68 16.59
N PHE A 407 -24.25 6.85 16.09
CA PHE A 407 -24.78 7.29 14.81
C PHE A 407 -24.50 6.24 13.74
N SER A 408 -25.41 6.09 12.81
CA SER A 408 -25.38 5.10 11.75
C SER A 408 -26.31 5.54 10.62
N ARG A 409 -26.23 4.86 9.48
CA ARG A 409 -27.15 5.01 8.35
C ARG A 409 -27.77 3.67 8.06
N ASP A 410 -29.10 3.62 8.08
CA ASP A 410 -29.81 2.47 7.55
C ASP A 410 -29.78 2.53 6.02
N PRO A 411 -29.19 1.52 5.34
CA PRO A 411 -29.07 1.55 3.88
C PRO A 411 -30.40 1.41 3.13
N LYS A 412 -31.46 0.87 3.78
CA LYS A 412 -32.78 0.68 3.17
C LYS A 412 -33.68 1.90 3.34
N THR A 413 -33.70 2.50 4.53
CA THR A 413 -34.56 3.67 4.83
C THR A 413 -33.85 5.01 4.65
N GLY A 414 -32.52 5.01 4.51
CA GLY A 414 -31.71 6.21 4.32
C GLY A 414 -31.36 6.97 5.60
N GLY A 415 -31.75 6.46 6.77
CA GLY A 415 -31.57 7.06 8.09
C GLY A 415 -32.26 6.23 9.17
N ARG A 416 -32.01 6.54 10.44
CA ARG A 416 -32.64 5.90 11.61
C ARG A 416 -33.40 6.93 12.43
N ALA A 417 -34.30 6.46 13.28
CA ALA A 417 -35.00 7.33 14.21
C ALA A 417 -35.15 6.68 15.57
N ILE A 418 -34.92 7.46 16.62
CA ILE A 418 -35.32 7.11 17.98
C ILE A 418 -36.73 7.65 18.17
N LYS A 419 -37.72 6.75 18.12
CA LYS A 419 -39.12 7.10 18.37
C LYS A 419 -39.40 7.03 19.86
N VAL A 420 -40.09 8.02 20.40
CA VAL A 420 -40.37 8.16 21.83
C VAL A 420 -41.87 8.36 22.06
N THR A 421 -42.44 7.57 22.96
CA THR A 421 -43.83 7.70 23.42
C THR A 421 -43.89 7.75 24.94
N ILE A 422 -44.96 8.32 25.49
CA ILE A 422 -45.24 8.25 26.94
C ILE A 422 -45.82 6.87 27.29
N ASP A 423 -46.77 6.39 26.49
CA ASP A 423 -47.36 5.07 26.66
C ASP A 423 -46.33 3.96 26.31
N PRO A 424 -46.16 2.91 27.15
CA PRO A 424 -45.15 1.87 26.93
C PRO A 424 -45.31 1.05 25.64
N ASP A 425 -46.50 0.99 25.07
CA ASP A 425 -46.82 0.28 23.82
C ASP A 425 -47.15 1.25 22.66
N GLY A 426 -46.91 2.55 22.87
CA GLY A 426 -47.38 3.63 22.01
C GLY A 426 -46.92 3.55 20.56
N LEU A 427 -45.76 2.93 20.31
CA LEU A 427 -45.25 2.68 18.96
C LEU A 427 -46.24 1.85 18.12
N TRP A 428 -46.94 0.91 18.76
CA TRP A 428 -47.81 -0.07 18.11
C TRP A 428 -49.30 0.28 18.21
N THR A 429 -49.68 1.09 19.21
CA THR A 429 -51.08 1.44 19.50
C THR A 429 -51.52 2.78 18.92
N GLY A 430 -50.69 3.41 18.07
CA GLY A 430 -51.02 4.67 17.39
C GLY A 430 -51.09 5.88 18.32
N LYS A 431 -50.39 5.82 19.46
CA LYS A 431 -50.27 6.96 20.39
C LYS A 431 -49.35 8.03 19.79
N PRO A 432 -49.49 9.30 20.23
CA PRO A 432 -48.57 10.37 19.86
C PRO A 432 -47.10 9.96 20.01
N GLN A 433 -46.28 10.25 19.01
CA GLN A 433 -44.86 9.89 18.98
C GLN A 433 -44.02 11.10 18.64
N THR A 434 -42.97 11.35 19.43
CA THR A 434 -41.88 12.23 19.02
C THR A 434 -40.80 11.38 18.34
N ILE A 435 -40.38 11.79 17.16
CA ILE A 435 -39.40 11.11 16.32
C ILE A 435 -38.13 11.96 16.32
N TYR A 436 -37.07 11.43 16.93
CA TYR A 436 -35.73 11.98 16.79
C TYR A 436 -34.99 11.22 15.70
N ALA A 437 -35.00 11.77 14.49
CA ALA A 437 -34.37 11.15 13.34
C ALA A 437 -32.92 11.62 13.17
N TYR A 438 -32.06 10.71 12.73
CA TYR A 438 -30.69 11.02 12.34
C TYR A 438 -30.24 10.19 11.14
N ASN A 439 -29.26 10.72 10.41
CA ASN A 439 -28.59 10.03 9.31
C ASN A 439 -27.11 10.38 9.31
N LEU A 440 -26.24 9.37 9.40
CA LEU A 440 -24.81 9.55 9.24
C LEU A 440 -24.41 9.48 7.77
N ASP A 441 -23.75 10.52 7.28
CA ASP A 441 -23.18 10.57 5.93
C ASP A 441 -21.72 11.02 6.00
N GLY A 442 -20.80 10.07 5.80
CA GLY A 442 -19.37 10.26 6.04
C GLY A 442 -19.10 10.71 7.48
N ASN A 443 -18.50 11.89 7.64
CA ASN A 443 -18.21 12.51 8.94
C ASN A 443 -19.28 13.53 9.39
N THR A 444 -20.43 13.58 8.70
CA THR A 444 -21.52 14.50 9.01
C THR A 444 -22.72 13.71 9.53
N VAL A 445 -23.26 14.11 10.67
CA VAL A 445 -24.56 13.63 11.14
C VAL A 445 -25.63 14.68 10.85
N TRP A 446 -26.69 14.28 10.16
CA TRP A 446 -27.91 15.05 9.98
C TRP A 446 -28.91 14.62 11.04
N TYR A 447 -29.67 15.56 11.60
CA TYR A 447 -30.68 15.26 12.61
C TYR A 447 -31.89 16.18 12.51
N ASP A 448 -33.06 15.64 12.85
CA ASP A 448 -34.31 16.38 12.93
C ASP A 448 -35.19 15.90 14.10
N LEU A 449 -36.16 16.75 14.43
CA LEU A 449 -37.31 16.35 15.22
C LEU A 449 -38.56 16.46 14.36
N SER A 450 -39.41 15.45 14.48
CA SER A 450 -40.76 15.42 13.95
C SER A 450 -41.69 14.72 14.95
N ASP A 451 -42.99 14.84 14.73
CA ASP A 451 -43.99 14.08 15.45
C ASP A 451 -44.99 13.46 14.49
N VAL A 452 -45.60 12.37 14.95
CA VAL A 452 -46.66 11.67 14.23
C VAL A 452 -47.70 11.20 15.24
N PHE A 453 -48.94 11.09 14.78
CA PHE A 453 -50.07 10.68 15.61
C PHE A 453 -50.38 11.63 16.79
N GLY A 454 -49.82 12.85 16.78
CA GLY A 454 -50.10 13.94 17.72
C GLY A 454 -48.89 14.41 18.52
N ASP A 455 -49.11 15.42 19.37
CA ASP A 455 -48.07 16.11 20.14
C ASP A 455 -47.80 15.41 21.49
N ALA A 456 -46.94 14.39 21.51
CA ALA A 456 -46.71 13.56 22.71
C ALA A 456 -46.26 14.34 23.95
N PHE A 457 -45.52 15.42 23.76
CA PHE A 457 -44.92 16.22 24.84
C PHE A 457 -45.47 17.64 24.90
N LYS A 458 -46.68 17.89 24.40
CA LYS A 458 -47.30 19.22 24.50
C LYS A 458 -47.30 19.72 25.95
N GLY A 459 -46.81 20.94 26.18
CA GLY A 459 -46.60 21.49 27.52
C GLY A 459 -45.20 21.25 28.10
N HIS A 460 -44.34 20.51 27.39
CA HIS A 460 -43.00 20.15 27.84
C HIS A 460 -41.95 20.45 26.77
N LYS A 461 -41.00 21.32 27.11
CA LYS A 461 -39.90 21.71 26.23
C LYS A 461 -39.07 20.51 25.75
N LEU A 462 -38.80 20.45 24.45
CA LEU A 462 -37.87 19.49 23.86
C LEU A 462 -36.65 20.21 23.29
N LYS A 463 -35.46 19.64 23.47
CA LYS A 463 -34.21 20.20 22.94
C LYS A 463 -33.30 19.11 22.39
N VAL A 464 -32.94 19.20 21.11
CA VAL A 464 -31.84 18.43 20.52
C VAL A 464 -30.61 19.31 20.46
N ALA A 465 -29.52 18.88 21.09
CA ALA A 465 -28.25 19.60 21.06
C ALA A 465 -27.06 18.65 21.05
N SER A 466 -26.00 19.05 20.35
CA SER A 466 -24.71 18.36 20.37
C SER A 466 -23.92 18.68 21.63
N ALA A 467 -23.06 17.75 22.04
CA ALA A 467 -22.00 18.03 23.01
C ALA A 467 -20.92 18.97 22.45
N ASP A 468 -20.81 19.09 21.13
CA ASP A 468 -20.05 20.17 20.48
C ASP A 468 -20.92 21.45 20.43
N PRO A 469 -20.56 22.51 21.16
CA PRO A 469 -21.36 23.72 21.25
C PRO A 469 -21.40 24.54 19.95
N ALA A 470 -20.55 24.25 18.96
CA ALA A 470 -20.60 24.88 17.65
C ALA A 470 -21.79 24.38 16.79
N CYS A 471 -22.35 23.21 17.12
CA CYS A 471 -23.46 22.63 16.37
C CYS A 471 -24.79 23.35 16.64
N PRO A 472 -25.64 23.53 15.62
CA PRO A 472 -26.96 24.14 15.81
C PRO A 472 -27.91 23.22 16.59
N SER A 473 -28.71 23.79 17.52
CA SER A 473 -29.72 23.03 18.26
C SER A 473 -31.12 23.11 17.62
N ILE A 474 -31.97 22.11 17.89
CA ILE A 474 -33.41 22.17 17.65
C ILE A 474 -34.10 22.35 19.00
N VAL A 475 -35.05 23.28 19.08
CA VAL A 475 -35.81 23.53 20.30
C VAL A 475 -37.29 23.65 19.97
N TRP A 476 -38.12 22.84 20.62
CA TRP A 476 -39.57 22.97 20.62
C TRP A 476 -39.99 23.45 22.00
N GLU A 477 -40.30 24.74 22.11
CA GLU A 477 -40.50 25.41 23.41
C GLU A 477 -41.68 24.83 24.20
N ASP A 478 -42.74 24.39 23.53
CA ASP A 478 -43.94 23.79 24.15
C ASP A 478 -44.11 22.30 23.80
N GLY A 479 -43.04 21.65 23.31
CA GLY A 479 -43.08 20.24 22.90
C GLY A 479 -43.89 19.95 21.63
N VAL A 480 -44.20 21.00 20.86
CA VAL A 480 -44.92 20.97 19.57
C VAL A 480 -44.00 21.49 18.46
N PRO A 481 -44.02 20.90 17.25
CA PRO A 481 -43.20 21.36 16.13
C PRO A 481 -43.47 22.81 15.74
N PRO A 482 -42.44 23.64 15.52
CA PRO A 482 -42.59 24.93 14.87
C PRO A 482 -42.91 24.75 13.38
N ALA A 483 -43.33 25.83 12.71
CA ALA A 483 -43.57 25.79 11.27
C ALA A 483 -42.28 25.50 10.47
N GLY A 484 -42.39 24.60 9.50
CA GLY A 484 -41.30 24.24 8.58
C GLY A 484 -40.31 23.22 9.15
N SER A 485 -39.56 22.56 8.26
CA SER A 485 -38.54 21.58 8.64
C SER A 485 -37.40 22.23 9.41
N GLN A 486 -36.94 21.58 10.48
CA GLN A 486 -35.86 22.04 11.34
C GLN A 486 -34.59 21.20 11.22
N VAL A 487 -34.41 20.45 10.11
CA VAL A 487 -33.22 19.62 9.88
C VAL A 487 -31.95 20.43 10.12
N LYS A 488 -31.06 19.86 10.93
CA LYS A 488 -29.74 20.37 11.26
C LYS A 488 -28.68 19.34 10.88
N ASN A 489 -27.41 19.76 10.88
CA ASN A 489 -26.28 18.86 10.77
C ASN A 489 -25.13 19.31 11.65
N CYS A 490 -24.21 18.38 11.93
CA CYS A 490 -22.93 18.68 12.53
C CYS A 490 -21.88 17.60 12.22
N GLY A 491 -20.64 17.81 12.66
CA GLY A 491 -19.62 16.77 12.68
C GLY A 491 -20.05 15.59 13.54
N SER A 492 -19.77 14.37 13.08
CA SER A 492 -20.24 13.14 13.72
C SER A 492 -19.47 12.75 14.99
N GLY A 493 -18.48 13.53 15.41
CA GLY A 493 -17.56 13.17 16.50
C GLY A 493 -18.09 13.41 17.92
N ALA A 494 -19.23 14.08 18.07
CA ALA A 494 -19.83 14.41 19.35
C ALA A 494 -21.26 13.85 19.45
N ASP A 495 -21.67 13.45 20.66
CA ASP A 495 -23.05 13.02 20.90
C ASP A 495 -24.05 14.13 20.57
N VAL A 496 -25.19 13.77 19.96
CA VAL A 496 -26.34 14.67 19.80
C VAL A 496 -27.52 14.09 20.59
N THR A 497 -27.95 14.86 21.58
CA THR A 497 -28.92 14.42 22.60
C THR A 497 -30.24 15.18 22.48
N LEU A 498 -31.34 14.44 22.27
CA LEU A 498 -32.69 14.88 22.59
C LEU A 498 -32.90 14.86 24.10
N THR A 499 -33.08 16.02 24.71
CA THR A 499 -33.50 16.17 26.10
C THR A 499 -35.01 16.43 26.13
N LEU A 500 -35.74 15.52 26.77
CA LEU A 500 -37.18 15.63 27.00
C LEU A 500 -37.43 16.41 28.29
N CYS A 501 -38.40 17.32 28.30
CA CYS A 501 -38.67 18.23 29.42
C CYS A 501 -37.41 19.04 29.82
N ALA A 502 -36.82 19.70 28.83
CA ALA A 502 -35.52 20.36 28.90
C ALA A 502 -35.48 21.67 29.70
#